data_AF-A0A967SLD1-F1
#
_entry.id   AF-A0A967SLD1-F1
#
_cell.length_a   1.000
_cell.length_b   1.000
_cell.length_c   1.000
_cell.angle_alpha   90.00
_cell.angle_beta   90.00
_cell.angle_gamma   90.00
#
_symmetry.space_group_name_H-M   'P 1'
#
loop_
_entity.id
_entity.type
_entity.pdbx_description
1 polymer ?
#
loop_
_entity_poly.entity_id
_entity_poly.type
_entity_poly.pdbx_seq_one_letter_code
_entity_poly.pdbx_strand_id
1 'polypeptide(L)' 'AQPGAAVIDPDTYNQLFTMHGVTMVFLVGMPIAVAFFNYIVPLQIGARDVAFPRLNAFSFWVF' A
#
# COMPACT_ATOMS: atom_id res chain seq x y z
N ALA A 1 -6.26 -24.31 17.83
CA ALA A 1 -7.47 -24.02 17.03
C ALA A 1 -8.30 -25.29 16.98
N GLN A 2 -9.56 -25.26 17.41
CA GLN A 2 -10.45 -26.43 17.30
C GLN A 2 -11.06 -26.45 15.90
N PRO A 3 -10.94 -27.55 15.13
CA PRO A 3 -11.63 -27.69 13.85
C PRO A 3 -13.14 -27.57 14.07
N GLY A 4 -13.81 -26.65 13.37
CA GLY A 4 -15.26 -26.44 13.46
C GLY A 4 -15.73 -25.39 14.47
N ALA A 5 -14.85 -24.83 15.31
CA ALA A 5 -15.17 -23.64 16.09
C ALA A 5 -14.96 -22.40 15.21
N ALA A 6 -16.00 -21.98 14.49
CA ALA A 6 -15.96 -20.80 13.65
C ALA A 6 -15.77 -19.55 14.53
N VAL A 7 -14.56 -18.97 14.51
CA VAL A 7 -14.27 -17.70 15.19
C VAL A 7 -15.12 -16.56 14.58
N ILE A 8 -15.45 -16.68 13.30
CA ILE A 8 -16.28 -15.76 12.52
C ILE A 8 -17.11 -16.54 11.49
N ASP A 9 -18.25 -15.97 11.09
CA ASP A 9 -19.12 -16.52 10.04
C ASP A 9 -18.43 -16.54 8.65
N PRO A 10 -18.72 -17.50 7.76
CA PRO A 10 -18.10 -17.59 6.43
C PRO A 10 -18.22 -16.32 5.57
N ASP A 11 -19.35 -15.61 5.61
CA ASP A 11 -19.51 -14.38 4.83
C ASP A 11 -18.60 -13.27 5.37
N THR A 12 -18.45 -13.20 6.69
CA THR A 12 -17.52 -12.28 7.35
C THR A 12 -16.07 -12.61 6.98
N TYR A 13 -15.70 -13.90 6.95
CA TYR A 13 -14.37 -14.33 6.53
C TYR A 13 -14.07 -13.89 5.09
N ASN A 14 -15.01 -14.10 4.16
CA ASN A 14 -14.83 -13.72 2.76
C ASN A 14 -14.62 -12.20 2.59
N GLN A 15 -15.39 -11.39 3.33
CA GLN A 15 -15.22 -9.94 3.34
C GLN A 15 -13.86 -9.53 3.91
N LEU A 16 -13.47 -10.09 5.05
CA LEU A 16 -12.18 -9.77 5.68
C LEU A 16 -11.01 -10.19 4.81
N PHE A 17 -11.06 -11.37 4.18
CA PHE A 17 -10.01 -11.83 3.27
C PHE A 17 -9.88 -10.91 2.05
N THR A 18 -11.02 -10.50 1.48
CA THR A 18 -11.05 -9.58 0.34
C THR A 18 -10.49 -8.22 0.74
N MET A 19 -10.96 -7.63 1.85
CA MET A 19 -10.48 -6.35 2.36
C MET A 19 -9.00 -6.41 2.75
N HIS A 20 -8.55 -7.51 3.34
CA HIS A 20 -7.13 -7.75 3.65
C HIS A 20 -6.29 -7.74 2.38
N GLY A 21 -6.69 -8.48 1.34
CA GLY A 21 -5.96 -8.53 0.07
C GLY A 21 -5.87 -7.16 -0.60
N VAL A 22 -7.01 -6.45 -0.71
CA VAL A 22 -7.05 -5.09 -1.30
C VAL A 22 -6.18 -4.12 -0.48
N THR A 23 -6.28 -4.16 0.84
CA THR A 23 -5.47 -3.30 1.74
C THR A 23 -3.98 -3.62 1.63
N MET A 24 -3.59 -4.89 1.59
CA MET A 24 -2.18 -5.27 1.52
C MET A 24 -1.55 -4.87 0.18
N VAL A 25 -2.27 -5.01 -0.93
CA VAL A 25 -1.74 -4.59 -2.23
C VAL A 25 -1.70 -3.07 -2.33
N PHE A 26 -2.85 -2.43 -2.13
CA PHE A 26 -2.99 -1.00 -2.40
C PHE A 26 -2.52 -0.14 -1.24
N LEU A 27 -2.82 -0.44 0.01
CA LEU A 27 -2.43 0.45 1.13
C LEU A 27 -1.10 0.09 1.79
N VAL A 28 -0.46 -1.02 1.38
CA VAL A 28 0.86 -1.43 1.91
C VAL A 28 1.89 -1.57 0.79
N GLY A 29 1.68 -2.51 -0.14
CA GLY A 29 2.68 -2.82 -1.17
C GLY A 29 3.00 -1.64 -2.09
N MET A 30 1.95 -1.01 -2.66
CA MET A 30 2.10 0.12 -3.56
C MET A 30 2.76 1.36 -2.88
N PRO A 31 2.31 1.83 -1.70
CA PRO A 31 2.95 2.92 -0.96
C PRO A 31 4.42 2.68 -0.65
N ILE A 32 4.76 1.47 -0.22
CA ILE A 32 6.15 1.13 0.11
C ILE A 32 7.01 1.23 -1.15
N ALA A 33 6.56 0.65 -2.27
CA ALA A 33 7.27 0.75 -3.54
C ALA A 33 7.44 2.21 -3.99
N VAL A 34 6.36 3.00 -3.94
CA VAL A 34 6.39 4.42 -4.31
C VAL A 34 7.29 5.24 -3.37
N ALA A 35 7.31 4.95 -2.08
CA ALA A 35 8.21 5.60 -1.13
C ALA A 35 9.69 5.35 -1.48
N PHE A 36 10.03 4.09 -1.78
CA PHE A 36 11.38 3.76 -2.25
C PHE A 36 11.72 4.45 -3.57
N PHE A 37 10.79 4.50 -4.52
CA PHE A 37 10.99 5.23 -5.78
C PHE A 37 11.28 6.72 -5.55
N ASN A 38 10.49 7.38 -4.72
CA ASN A 38 10.65 8.81 -4.44
C ASN A 38 11.95 9.13 -3.71
N TYR A 39 12.46 8.21 -2.89
CA TYR A 39 13.71 8.42 -2.17
C TYR A 39 14.94 8.02 -2.98
N ILE A 40 14.95 6.81 -3.56
CA ILE A 40 16.15 6.21 -4.15
C ILE A 40 16.40 6.75 -5.56
N VAL A 41 15.37 6.87 -6.41
CA VAL A 41 15.59 7.19 -7.83
C VAL A 41 16.22 8.56 -8.05
N PRO A 42 15.77 9.65 -7.41
CA PRO A 42 16.42 10.96 -7.57
C PRO A 42 17.91 10.90 -7.20
N LEU A 43 18.24 10.18 -6.12
CA LEU A 43 19.62 10.01 -5.67
C LEU A 43 20.48 9.20 -6.67
N GLN A 44 19.91 8.16 -7.28
CA GLN A 44 20.61 7.35 -8.29
C GLN A 44 20.97 8.15 -9.55
N ILE A 45 20.10 9.08 -9.97
CA ILE A 45 20.32 9.90 -11.18
C ILE A 45 20.99 11.24 -10.87
N GLY A 46 21.34 11.53 -9.62
CA GLY A 46 21.93 12.80 -9.19
C GLY A 46 20.97 13.99 -9.26
N ALA A 47 19.66 13.75 -9.33
CA ALA A 47 18.66 14.80 -9.32
C ALA A 47 18.39 15.29 -7.89
N ARG A 48 18.14 16.59 -7.75
CA ARG A 48 17.79 17.19 -6.45
C ARG A 48 16.42 16.73 -5.94
N ASP A 49 15.47 16.48 -6.85
CA ASP A 49 14.09 16.15 -6.53
C ASP A 49 13.42 15.47 -7.74
N VAL A 50 12.19 14.98 -7.56
CA VAL A 50 11.33 14.49 -8.65
C VAL A 50 10.84 15.64 -9.54
N ALA A 51 10.39 15.32 -10.76
CA ALA A 51 10.03 16.32 -11.77
C ALA A 51 8.98 17.36 -11.30
N PHE A 52 8.00 16.94 -10.50
CA PHE A 52 6.94 17.80 -9.96
C PHE A 52 6.76 17.60 -8.45
N PRO A 53 7.57 18.26 -7.60
CA PRO A 53 7.61 17.99 -6.15
C PRO A 53 6.27 18.21 -5.43
N ARG A 54 5.53 19.27 -5.80
CA ARG A 54 4.22 19.56 -5.19
C ARG A 54 3.14 18.57 -5.61
N LEU A 55 3.14 18.16 -6.87
CA LEU A 55 2.19 17.16 -7.38
C LEU A 55 2.48 15.79 -6.77
N ASN A 56 3.76 15.49 -6.54
CA ASN A 56 4.16 14.28 -5.84
C ASN A 56 3.69 14.26 -4.38
N ALA A 57 3.87 15.36 -3.64
CA ALA A 57 3.30 15.50 -2.30
C ALA A 57 1.76 15.37 -2.31
N PHE A 58 1.08 15.96 -3.30
CA PHE A 58 -0.37 15.78 -3.46
C PHE A 58 -0.75 14.32 -3.72
N SER A 59 0.02 13.60 -4.55
CA SER A 59 -0.24 12.18 -4.80
C SER A 59 -0.18 11.33 -3.54
N PHE A 60 0.71 11.66 -2.58
CA PHE A 60 0.75 11.00 -1.28
C PHE A 60 -0.51 11.26 -0.44
N TRP A 61 -1.07 12.47 -0.49
CA TRP A 61 -2.25 12.81 0.31
C TRP A 61 -3.58 12.32 -0.28
N VAL A 62 -3.64 12.10 -1.59
CA VAL A 62 -4.81 11.54 -2.28
C VAL A 62 -4.87 10.02 -2.18
N PHE A 63 -3.70 9.40 -2.06
CA PHE A 63 -3.55 7.96 -1.93
C PHE A 63 -4.10 7.46 -0.59
#